data_AF-T1TG47-F1
#
_entry.id   AF-T1TG47-F1
#
_cell.length_a   1.000
_cell.length_b   1.000
_cell.length_c   1.000
_cell.angle_alpha   90.00
_cell.angle_beta   90.00
_cell.angle_gamma   90.00
#
_symmetry.space_group_name_H-M   'P 1'
#
loop_
_entity.id
_entity.type
_entity.pdbx_description
1 polymer ?
#
loop_
_entity_poly.entity_id
_entity_poly.type
_entity_poly.pdbx_seq_one_letter_code
_entity_poly.pdbx_strand_id
1 'polypeptide(L)'
;MTIDSHFHQRNFMFQYANYGIWKVTYISPKTGERWSAGVTDLDLIERTKNTRFPKSDDLLKLLSICKNNTTKRKRGTKKNENI
;
A
#
# COMPACT_ATOMS: atom_id res chain seq x y z
N MET A 1 10.55 -23.80 0.10
CA MET A 1 9.59 -22.71 -0.15
C MET A 1 10.28 -21.64 -0.97
N THR A 2 10.06 -21.63 -2.28
CA THR A 2 10.57 -20.59 -3.19
C THR A 2 9.73 -19.35 -2.98
N ILE A 3 10.19 -18.46 -2.09
CA ILE A 3 9.73 -17.07 -2.11
C ILE A 3 10.08 -16.58 -3.51
N ASP A 4 9.08 -16.24 -4.31
CA ASP A 4 9.26 -15.68 -5.64
C ASP A 4 10.39 -14.65 -5.58
N SER A 5 11.53 -14.95 -6.21
CA SER A 5 12.81 -14.21 -6.12
C SER A 5 12.71 -12.73 -6.54
N HIS A 6 11.53 -12.26 -6.90
CA HIS A 6 11.24 -10.93 -7.39
C HIS A 6 10.31 -10.12 -6.47
N PHE A 7 9.69 -10.69 -5.43
CA PHE A 7 8.85 -9.91 -4.50
C PHE A 7 9.70 -9.22 -3.43
N HIS A 8 9.98 -7.94 -3.65
CA HIS A 8 10.86 -7.13 -2.80
C HIS A 8 10.27 -5.74 -2.54
N GLN A 9 10.79 -5.05 -1.52
CA GLN A 9 10.46 -3.66 -1.21
C GLN A 9 10.61 -2.72 -2.42
N ARG A 10 11.62 -2.95 -3.26
CA ARG A 10 11.89 -2.14 -4.47
C ARG A 10 10.76 -2.16 -5.50
N ASN A 11 9.84 -3.13 -5.40
CA ASN A 11 8.68 -3.23 -6.25
C ASN A 11 7.56 -2.26 -5.83
N PHE A 12 7.75 -1.56 -4.70
CA PHE A 12 6.86 -0.54 -4.18
C PHE A 12 7.49 0.83 -4.36
N MET A 13 6.72 1.75 -4.94
CA MET A 13 7.05 3.17 -5.01
C MET A 13 6.23 3.91 -3.97
N PHE A 14 6.92 4.67 -3.13
CA PHE A 14 6.33 5.47 -2.06
C PHE A 14 6.39 6.96 -2.45
N GLN A 15 5.24 7.60 -2.54
CA GLN A 15 5.13 9.02 -2.82
C GLN A 15 4.30 9.68 -1.72
N TYR A 16 4.88 10.67 -1.02
CA TYR A 16 4.12 11.46 -0.07
C TYR A 16 3.07 12.30 -0.84
N ALA A 17 1.80 12.22 -0.44
CA ALA A 17 0.72 12.97 -1.07
C ALA A 17 0.45 14.25 -0.28
N ASN A 18 -0.27 14.15 0.85
CA ASN A 18 -0.56 15.25 1.78
C ASN A 18 -1.20 14.71 3.07
N TYR A 19 -1.22 15.51 4.14
CA TYR A 19 -1.92 15.20 5.40
C TYR A 19 -1.64 13.80 5.99
N GLY A 20 -0.38 13.35 5.95
CA GLY A 20 -0.02 12.02 6.45
C GLY A 20 -0.45 10.85 5.54
N ILE A 21 -0.94 11.13 4.34
CA ILE A 21 -1.30 10.12 3.33
C ILE A 21 -0.10 9.86 2.41
N TRP A 22 0.27 8.60 2.30
CA TRP A 22 1.25 8.10 1.34
C TRP A 22 0.57 7.41 0.18
N LYS A 23 0.88 7.83 -1.05
CA LYS A 23 0.52 7.06 -2.24
C LYS A 23 1.56 5.95 -2.43
N VAL A 24 1.12 4.71 -2.33
CA VAL A 24 1.95 3.53 -2.54
C VAL A 24 1.54 2.88 -3.84
N THR A 25 2.50 2.66 -4.74
CA THR A 25 2.29 1.96 -6.01
C THR A 25 3.10 0.67 -6.04
N TYR A 26 2.43 -0.47 -6.12
CA TYR A 26 3.06 -1.76 -6.36
C TYR A 26 3.17 -2.02 -7.85
N ILE A 27 4.35 -2.45 -8.31
CA ILE A 27 4.61 -2.86 -9.69
C ILE A 27 4.96 -4.35 -9.69
N SER A 28 4.14 -5.15 -10.36
CA SER A 28 4.40 -6.57 -10.54
C SER A 28 5.69 -6.76 -11.36
N PRO A 29 6.70 -7.46 -10.83
CA PRO A 29 7.94 -7.72 -11.58
C PRO A 29 7.73 -8.76 -12.68
N LYS A 30 6.68 -9.58 -12.57
CA LYS A 30 6.36 -10.66 -13.52
C LYS A 30 5.54 -10.16 -14.72
N THR A 31 4.57 -9.28 -14.46
CA THR A 31 3.60 -8.82 -15.46
C THR A 31 3.72 -7.36 -15.84
N GLY A 32 4.45 -6.55 -15.04
CA GLY A 32 4.55 -5.10 -15.22
C GLY A 32 3.31 -4.32 -14.77
N GLU A 33 2.25 -5.00 -14.36
CA GLU A 33 1.01 -4.39 -13.87
C GLU A 33 1.23 -3.54 -12.62
N ARG A 34 0.42 -2.49 -12.48
CA ARG A 34 0.59 -1.50 -11.41
C ARG A 34 -0.72 -1.29 -10.65
N TRP A 35 -0.63 -1.26 -9.33
CA TRP A 35 -1.74 -0.94 -8.45
C TRP A 35 -1.32 0.13 -7.47
N SER A 36 -2.17 1.14 -7.25
CA SER A 36 -1.87 2.24 -6.35
C SER A 36 -2.97 2.45 -5.31
N ALA A 37 -2.56 2.79 -4.09
CA ALA A 37 -3.47 3.09 -2.98
C ALA A 37 -2.94 4.25 -2.15
N GLY A 38 -3.86 5.00 -1.54
CA GLY A 38 -3.54 5.90 -0.44
C GLY A 38 -3.47 5.11 0.86
N VAL A 39 -2.34 5.21 1.56
CA VAL A 39 -2.05 4.54 2.82
C VAL A 39 -1.89 5.62 3.89
N THR A 40 -2.73 5.54 4.92
CA THR A 40 -2.68 6.41 6.12
C THR A 40 -1.99 5.75 7.31
N ASP A 41 -1.74 4.44 7.22
CA ASP A 41 -1.03 3.65 8.24
C ASP A 41 0.47 3.98 8.16
N LEU A 42 0.89 5.02 8.89
CA LEU A 42 2.27 5.50 8.92
C LEU A 42 3.23 4.45 9.48
N ASP A 43 2.79 3.65 10.47
CA ASP A 43 3.61 2.58 11.03
C ASP A 43 3.92 1.51 9.98
N LEU A 44 2.95 1.14 9.14
CA LEU A 44 3.18 0.23 8.03
C LEU A 44 4.14 0.82 6.99
N ILE A 45 4.06 2.13 6.73
CA ILE A 45 5.01 2.82 5.84
C ILE A 45 6.42 2.80 6.43
N GLU A 46 6.60 3.12 7.71
CA GLU A 46 7.90 3.10 8.39
C GLU A 46 8.52 1.69 8.35
N ARG A 47 7.72 0.67 8.68
CA ARG A 47 8.14 -0.75 8.69
C ARG A 47 8.40 -1.33 7.30
N THR A 48 8.00 -0.66 6.22
CA THR A 48 8.24 -1.13 4.85
C THR A 48 9.24 -0.27 4.08
N LYS A 49 9.14 1.06 4.15
CA LYS A 49 9.97 2.01 3.42
C LYS A 49 11.34 2.26 4.07
N ASN A 50 11.37 2.45 5.39
CA ASN A 50 12.56 2.94 6.10
C ASN A 50 13.34 1.83 6.82
N THR A 51 12.91 0.57 6.70
CA THR A 51 13.65 -0.58 7.22
C THR A 51 14.59 -1.16 6.17
N ARG A 52 15.72 -1.70 6.63
CA ARG A 52 16.68 -2.42 5.76
C ARG A 52 16.18 -3.82 5.39
N PHE A 53 15.37 -4.43 6.27
CA PHE A 53 14.85 -5.78 6.11
C PHE A 53 13.36 -5.80 6.46
N PRO A 54 12.47 -5.41 5.53
CA PRO A 54 11.04 -5.45 5.76
C PRO A 54 10.55 -6.89 5.87
N LYS A 55 9.60 -7.11 6.79
CA LYS A 55 8.98 -8.42 6.92
C LYS A 55 8.12 -8.69 5.69
N SER A 56 8.14 -9.94 5.22
CA SER A 56 7.29 -10.36 4.09
C SER A 56 5.81 -10.14 4.38
N ASP A 57 5.39 -10.32 5.64
CA ASP A 57 4.02 -10.07 6.08
C ASP A 57 3.58 -8.61 5.88
N ASP A 58 4.44 -7.65 6.29
CA ASP A 58 4.18 -6.22 6.10
C ASP A 58 4.09 -5.86 4.60
N LEU A 59 4.95 -6.44 3.75
CA LEU A 59 4.89 -6.25 2.30
C LEU A 59 3.64 -6.88 1.67
N LEU A 60 3.20 -8.04 2.15
CA LEU A 60 1.97 -8.69 1.70
C LEU A 60 0.73 -7.89 2.09
N LYS A 61 0.71 -7.31 3.30
CA LYS A 61 -0.33 -6.39 3.74
C LYS A 61 -0.38 -5.16 2.84
N LEU A 62 0.77 -4.57 2.50
CA LEU A 62 0.87 -3.42 1.60
C LEU A 62 0.38 -3.76 0.18
N LEU A 63 0.77 -4.92 -0.35
CA LEU A 63 0.29 -5.44 -1.63
C LEU A 63 -1.24 -5.60 -1.64
N SER A 64 -1.79 -6.18 -0.57
CA SER A 64 -3.22 -6.36 -0.39
C SER A 64 -3.96 -5.02 -0.41
N ILE A 65 -3.43 -3.99 0.27
CA ILE A 65 -3.99 -2.64 0.23
C ILE A 65 -3.96 -2.06 -1.19
N CYS A 66 -2.84 -2.16 -1.91
CA CYS A 66 -2.72 -1.68 -3.29
C CYS A 66 -3.74 -2.35 -4.22
N LYS A 67 -3.92 -3.68 -4.12
CA LYS A 67 -4.83 -4.44 -4.99
C LYS A 67 -6.30 -4.28 -4.60
N ASN A 68 -6.62 -4.28 -3.32
CA ASN A 68 -8.01 -4.24 -2.83
C ASN A 68 -8.62 -2.83 -2.85
N ASN A 69 -7.82 -1.76 -2.85
CA ASN A 69 -8.36 -0.40 -2.99
C ASN A 69 -8.96 -0.13 -4.39
N THR A 70 -8.75 -1.02 -5.36
CA THR A 70 -9.38 -0.93 -6.67
C THR A 70 -10.86 -1.34 -6.68
N THR A 71 -11.37 -2.04 -5.65
CA THR A 71 -12.71 -2.65 -5.75
C THR A 71 -13.85 -1.99 -4.98
N LYS A 72 -13.68 -1.26 -3.87
CA LYS A 72 -14.83 -0.55 -3.24
C LYS A 72 -14.43 0.71 -2.47
N ARG A 73 -14.41 1.86 -3.14
CA ARG A 73 -14.71 3.14 -2.46
C ARG A 73 -16.18 3.14 -2.06
N LYS A 74 -16.54 2.53 -0.92
CA LYS A 74 -17.71 3.03 -0.18
C LYS A 74 -17.29 4.37 0.41
N ARG A 75 -17.50 5.46 -0.34
CA ARG A 75 -17.59 6.81 0.22
C ARG A 75 -18.60 6.71 1.37
N GLY A 76 -18.14 6.85 2.61
CA GLY A 76 -19.04 7.14 3.71
C GLY A 76 -19.70 8.48 3.42
N THR A 77 -20.97 8.46 3.04
CA THR A 77 -21.83 9.64 3.00
C THR A 77 -21.87 10.21 4.41
N LYS A 78 -21.39 11.45 4.60
CA LYS A 78 -21.60 12.20 5.84
C LYS A 78 -23.11 12.26 6.09
N LYS A 79 -23.59 11.68 7.19
CA LYS A 79 -24.88 12.07 7.76
C LYS A 79 -24.59 13.25 8.68
N ASN A 80 -24.89 14.45 8.21
CA ASN A 80 -25.04 15.61 9.08
C ASN A 80 -26.28 15.33 9.95
N GLU A 81 -26.11 15.22 11.26
CA GLU A 81 -27.22 15.30 12.20
C GLU A 81 -27.11 16.64 12.91
N ASN A 82 -28.06 17.50 12.58
CA ASN A 82 -28.29 18.80 13.17
C ASN A 82 -29.05 18.57 14.49
N ILE A 83 -28.55 19.09 15.60
CA ILE A 83 -29.34 19.34 16.81
C ILE A 83 -29.16 20.80 17.16
#